data_AF-A0ABC9QVI3-F1
#
_entry.id   AF-A0ABC9QVI3-F1
#
_cell.length_a   1.000
_cell.length_b   1.000
_cell.length_c   1.000
_cell.angle_alpha   90.00
_cell.angle_beta   90.00
_cell.angle_gamma   90.00
#
_symmetry.space_group_name_H-M   'P 1'
#
loop_
_entity.id
_entity.type
_entity.pdbx_description
1 polymer ?
#
loop_
_entity_poly.entity_id
_entity_poly.type
_entity_poly.pdbx_seq_one_letter_code
_entity_poly.pdbx_strand_id
1 'polypeptide(L)'
;MFFRGFAAYVAGFLLEVSTSYRETLAFLIVRDNAHQNAFAKALETLGVEWGKLFPVPNYDINKYPECRKYVEMGFHNAQFNFRLDPTRMGEIFQGESPSRNKGTLSVMEPPQGFPVPELPEMPNEHSPGLKDMEL
;
A
#
# COMPACT_ATOMS: atom_id res chain seq x y z
N MET A 1 20.49 -18.16 15.80
CA MET A 1 20.57 -18.62 14.40
C MET A 1 19.20 -18.66 13.69
N PHE A 2 18.07 -18.72 14.42
CA PHE A 2 16.72 -18.86 13.87
C PHE A 2 16.11 -17.58 13.22
N PHE A 3 16.58 -16.38 13.56
CA PHE A 3 15.96 -15.12 13.09
C PHE A 3 16.58 -14.53 11.81
N ARG A 4 17.74 -15.01 11.36
CA ARG A 4 18.36 -14.56 10.10
C ARG A 4 17.75 -15.23 8.86
N GLY A 5 17.10 -16.39 9.03
CA GLY A 5 16.47 -17.13 7.94
C GLY A 5 15.15 -16.52 7.44
N PHE A 6 14.36 -15.89 8.32
CA PHE A 6 13.05 -15.37 7.94
C PHE A 6 13.13 -14.17 6.98
N ALA A 7 14.05 -13.24 7.24
CA ALA A 7 14.27 -12.09 6.34
C ALA A 7 14.81 -12.53 4.96
N ALA A 8 15.68 -13.55 4.93
CA ALA A 8 16.19 -14.13 3.68
C ALA A 8 15.12 -14.93 2.93
N TYR A 9 14.19 -15.58 3.64
CA TYR A 9 13.07 -16.31 3.05
C TYR A 9 12.06 -15.38 2.38
N VAL A 10 11.74 -14.23 3.00
CA VAL A 10 10.89 -13.21 2.39
C VAL A 10 11.59 -12.55 1.19
N ALA A 11 12.90 -12.26 1.28
CA ALA A 11 13.66 -11.72 0.16
C ALA A 11 13.86 -12.72 -1.00
N GLY A 12 14.01 -14.02 -0.68
CA GLY A 12 14.11 -15.11 -1.66
C GLY A 12 12.78 -15.41 -2.34
N PHE A 13 11.67 -15.40 -1.59
CA PHE A 13 10.32 -15.50 -2.18
C PHE A 13 10.09 -14.37 -3.18
N LEU A 14 10.48 -13.13 -2.85
CA LEU A 14 10.37 -12.01 -3.79
C LEU A 14 11.14 -12.24 -5.10
N LEU A 15 12.28 -12.96 -5.09
CA LEU A 15 13.10 -13.30 -6.27
C LEU A 15 12.44 -14.25 -7.27
N GLU A 16 11.44 -15.04 -6.87
CA GLU A 16 10.73 -15.98 -7.77
C GLU A 16 9.40 -15.43 -8.31
N VAL A 17 8.95 -14.26 -7.88
CA VAL A 17 7.63 -13.72 -8.23
C VAL A 17 7.68 -12.70 -9.37
N SER A 18 6.60 -12.66 -10.14
CA SER A 18 6.46 -11.81 -11.32
C SER A 18 6.66 -10.31 -11.02
N THR A 19 7.05 -9.55 -12.03
CA THR A 19 7.14 -8.09 -11.94
C THR A 19 5.83 -7.48 -11.46
N SER A 20 4.69 -7.96 -11.96
CA SER A 20 3.36 -7.49 -11.54
C SER A 20 3.10 -7.70 -10.05
N TYR A 21 3.57 -8.82 -9.48
CA TYR A 21 3.44 -9.10 -8.06
C TYR A 21 4.28 -8.12 -7.22
N ARG A 22 5.56 -7.96 -7.55
CA ARG A 22 6.46 -7.03 -6.84
C ARG A 22 5.94 -5.60 -6.89
N GLU A 23 5.42 -5.21 -8.05
CA GLU A 23 4.85 -3.90 -8.29
C GLU A 23 3.61 -3.64 -7.42
N THR A 24 2.71 -4.64 -7.37
CA THR A 24 1.52 -4.61 -6.52
C THR A 24 1.90 -4.50 -5.06
N LEU A 25 2.83 -5.33 -4.59
CA LEU A 25 3.30 -5.27 -3.20
C LEU A 25 3.94 -3.93 -2.86
N ALA A 26 4.78 -3.39 -3.74
CA ALA A 26 5.47 -2.13 -3.49
C ALA A 26 4.48 -0.97 -3.32
N PHE A 27 3.46 -0.91 -4.17
CA PHE A 27 2.38 0.06 -4.01
C PHE A 27 1.67 -0.13 -2.67
N LEU A 28 1.24 -1.37 -2.36
CA LEU A 28 0.49 -1.66 -1.14
C LEU A 28 1.29 -1.43 0.14
N ILE A 29 2.60 -1.69 0.16
CA ILE A 29 3.48 -1.40 1.31
C ILE A 29 3.53 0.11 1.58
N VAL A 30 3.68 0.92 0.54
CA VAL A 30 3.69 2.39 0.67
C VAL A 30 2.33 2.93 1.10
N ARG A 31 1.24 2.34 0.60
CA ARG A 31 -0.13 2.68 1.03
C ARG A 31 -0.41 2.26 2.47
N ASP A 32 0.10 1.11 2.91
CA ASP A 32 -0.01 0.66 4.30
C ASP A 32 0.68 1.64 5.25
N ASN A 33 1.86 2.16 4.89
CA ASN A 33 2.53 3.23 5.65
C ASN A 33 1.63 4.47 5.79
N ALA A 34 0.98 4.89 4.70
CA ALA A 34 0.05 6.03 4.73
C ALA A 34 -1.15 5.76 5.65
N HIS A 35 -1.69 4.53 5.66
CA HIS A 35 -2.78 4.15 6.56
C HIS A 35 -2.33 4.12 8.03
N GLN A 36 -1.13 3.62 8.32
CA GLN A 36 -0.55 3.70 9.67
C GLN A 36 -0.45 5.16 10.14
N ASN A 37 0.01 6.07 9.27
CA ASN A 37 0.05 7.50 9.55
C ASN A 37 -1.36 8.07 9.80
N ALA A 38 -2.35 7.67 9.00
CA ALA A 38 -3.73 8.16 9.15
C ALA A 38 -4.35 7.75 10.49
N PHE A 39 -4.21 6.48 10.88
CA PHE A 39 -4.71 6.02 12.17
C PHE A 39 -3.95 6.62 13.35
N ALA A 40 -2.62 6.81 13.24
CA ALA A 40 -1.85 7.52 14.24
C ALA A 40 -2.34 8.97 14.43
N LYS A 41 -2.59 9.71 13.34
CA LYS A 41 -3.15 11.07 13.42
C LYS A 41 -4.53 11.10 14.06
N ALA A 42 -5.40 10.14 13.71
CA ALA A 42 -6.72 10.04 14.32
C ALA A 42 -6.60 9.83 15.85
N LEU A 43 -5.70 8.95 16.28
CA LEU A 43 -5.45 8.72 17.70
C LEU A 43 -4.82 9.92 18.42
N GLU A 44 -3.96 10.69 17.74
CA GLU A 44 -3.43 11.95 18.30
C GLU A 44 -4.55 12.95 18.63
N THR A 45 -5.60 13.03 17.80
CA THR A 45 -6.77 13.89 18.11
C THR A 45 -7.52 13.45 19.38
N LEU A 46 -7.33 12.20 19.79
CA LEU A 46 -7.89 11.62 21.02
C LEU A 46 -6.88 11.63 22.18
N GLY A 47 -5.72 12.27 22.02
CA GLY A 47 -4.67 12.38 23.03
C GLY A 47 -3.72 11.18 23.11
N VAL A 48 -3.70 10.29 22.12
CA VAL A 48 -2.84 9.10 22.09
C VAL A 48 -1.72 9.25 21.05
N GLU A 49 -0.47 9.35 21.52
CA GLU A 49 0.71 9.52 20.66
C GLU A 49 1.25 8.18 20.11
N TRP A 50 0.44 7.48 19.31
CA TRP A 50 0.78 6.13 18.80
C TRP A 50 1.88 6.14 17.72
N GLY A 51 2.05 7.26 17.01
CA GLY A 51 3.02 7.44 15.92
C GLY A 51 4.46 7.05 16.26
N LYS A 52 4.85 7.17 17.53
CA LYS A 52 6.19 6.85 18.04
C LYS A 52 6.59 5.38 17.86
N LEU A 53 5.61 4.47 17.75
CA LEU A 53 5.85 3.05 17.52
C LEU A 53 6.11 2.73 16.05
N PHE A 54 5.70 3.60 15.12
CA PHE A 54 5.78 3.32 13.69
C PHE A 54 7.16 3.57 13.09
N PRO A 55 7.52 2.82 12.03
CA PRO A 55 6.71 1.76 11.38
C PRO A 55 6.72 0.42 12.14
N VAL A 56 5.66 -0.37 11.95
CA VAL A 56 5.57 -1.75 12.46
C VAL A 56 5.35 -2.74 11.30
N PRO A 57 6.22 -3.76 11.12
CA PRO A 57 7.53 -3.93 11.76
C PRO A 57 8.47 -2.74 11.51
N ASN A 58 9.57 -2.65 12.26
CA ASN A 58 10.54 -1.55 12.09
C ASN A 58 11.37 -1.77 10.81
N TYR A 59 10.84 -1.33 9.67
CA TYR A 59 11.50 -1.37 8.36
C TYR A 59 11.52 0.02 7.71
N ASP A 60 12.39 0.19 6.72
CA ASP A 60 12.51 1.43 5.96
C ASP A 60 12.09 1.18 4.51
N ILE A 61 10.96 1.78 4.12
CA ILE A 61 10.39 1.65 2.77
C ILE A 61 11.35 2.12 1.67
N ASN A 62 12.30 3.00 1.99
CA ASN A 62 13.30 3.48 1.02
C ASN A 62 14.34 2.42 0.62
N LYS A 63 14.43 1.33 1.40
CA LYS A 63 15.36 0.22 1.13
C LYS A 63 14.84 -0.75 0.07
N TYR A 64 13.56 -0.66 -0.29
CA TYR A 64 12.95 -1.50 -1.32
C TYR A 64 12.90 -0.72 -2.64
N PRO A 65 13.67 -1.12 -3.67
CA PRO A 65 13.76 -0.38 -4.94
C PRO A 65 12.40 -0.10 -5.58
N GLU A 66 11.49 -1.07 -5.55
CA GLU A 66 10.16 -0.98 -6.12
C GLU A 66 9.26 0.02 -5.36
N CYS A 67 9.50 0.23 -4.05
CA CYS A 67 8.74 1.19 -3.24
C CYS A 67 9.16 2.64 -3.51
N ARG A 68 10.45 2.89 -3.85
CA ARG A 68 11.01 4.24 -3.96
C ARG A 68 10.22 5.15 -4.87
N LYS A 69 9.78 4.66 -6.03
CA LYS A 69 8.99 5.47 -6.97
C LYS A 69 7.69 6.02 -6.34
N TYR A 70 7.02 5.24 -5.50
CA TYR A 70 5.79 5.69 -4.82
C TYR A 70 6.08 6.60 -3.63
N VAL A 71 7.23 6.39 -2.98
CA VAL A 71 7.73 7.30 -1.95
C VAL A 71 8.03 8.67 -2.55
N GLU A 72 8.72 8.72 -3.69
CA GLU A 72 9.03 9.93 -4.45
C GLU A 72 7.78 10.66 -4.95
N MET A 73 6.72 9.92 -5.29
CA MET A 73 5.38 10.47 -5.57
C MET A 73 4.66 11.03 -4.31
N GLY A 74 5.24 10.87 -3.12
CA GLY A 74 4.67 11.33 -1.86
C GLY A 74 3.57 10.43 -1.27
N PHE A 75 3.33 9.25 -1.85
CA PHE A 75 2.15 8.44 -1.51
C PHE A 75 2.13 7.97 -0.05
N HIS A 76 3.29 7.78 0.57
CA HIS A 76 3.42 7.40 1.98
C HIS A 76 2.89 8.48 2.96
N ASN A 77 2.80 9.75 2.55
CA ASN A 77 2.21 10.85 3.33
C ASN A 77 0.87 11.32 2.77
N ALA A 78 0.30 10.61 1.80
CA ALA A 78 -0.93 11.01 1.12
C ALA A 78 -2.12 10.13 1.53
N GLN A 79 -3.23 10.75 1.90
CA GLN A 79 -4.52 10.08 2.01
C GLN A 79 -5.30 10.30 0.71
N PHE A 80 -5.57 9.22 -0.02
CA PHE A 80 -6.36 9.30 -1.25
C PHE A 80 -7.83 9.48 -0.92
N ASN A 81 -8.48 10.40 -1.64
CA ASN A 81 -9.89 10.69 -1.49
C ASN A 81 -10.73 9.95 -2.53
N PHE A 82 -11.33 8.83 -2.12
CA PHE A 82 -12.23 8.05 -2.98
C PHE A 82 -13.71 8.45 -2.82
N ARG A 83 -14.01 9.56 -2.14
CA ARG A 83 -15.39 10.01 -1.93
C ARG A 83 -15.90 10.79 -3.14
N LEU A 84 -17.15 10.56 -3.52
CA LEU A 84 -17.84 11.33 -4.56
C LEU A 84 -18.52 12.59 -4.00
N ASP A 85 -18.60 12.70 -2.69
CA ASP A 85 -19.24 13.78 -1.95
C ASP A 85 -18.28 14.41 -0.90
N PRO A 86 -18.55 15.64 -0.43
CA PRO A 86 -17.62 16.40 0.40
C PRO A 86 -17.12 15.62 1.63
N THR A 87 -15.82 15.72 1.92
CA THR A 87 -15.17 14.96 2.99
C THR A 87 -14.47 15.88 4.00
N ARG A 88 -14.42 15.44 5.26
CA ARG A 88 -13.73 16.11 6.37
C ARG A 88 -12.39 15.45 6.73
N MET A 89 -11.87 14.55 5.89
CA MET A 89 -10.62 13.83 6.17
C MET A 89 -9.44 14.77 6.46
N GLY A 90 -9.36 15.92 5.79
CA GLY A 90 -8.31 16.91 5.98
C GLY A 90 -8.31 17.59 7.36
N GLU A 91 -9.40 17.47 8.14
CA GLU A 91 -9.42 17.97 9.52
C GLU A 91 -8.55 17.12 10.45
N ILE A 92 -8.38 15.83 10.14
CA ILE A 92 -7.55 14.88 10.90
C ILE A 92 -6.20 14.67 10.20
N PHE A 93 -6.23 14.40 8.89
CA PHE A 93 -5.04 14.04 8.11
C PHE A 93 -4.34 15.30 7.58
N GLN A 94 -3.66 16.00 8.47
CA GLN A 94 -2.94 17.25 8.17
C GLN A 94 -1.71 17.42 9.07
N GLY A 95 -0.80 18.31 8.64
CA GLY A 95 0.41 18.66 9.38
C GLY A 95 1.56 17.67 9.18
N GLU A 96 2.45 17.59 10.16
CA GLU A 96 3.58 16.67 10.14
C GLU A 96 3.10 15.21 10.31
N SER A 97 3.70 14.32 9.54
CA SER A 97 3.54 12.87 9.64
C SER A 97 3.89 12.40 11.05
N PRO A 98 3.06 11.55 11.66
CA PRO A 98 3.30 11.05 13.02
C PRO A 98 4.43 10.01 13.07
N SER A 99 4.91 9.56 11.90
CA SER A 99 6.05 8.65 11.79
C SER A 99 7.38 9.42 11.71
N ARG A 100 8.49 8.68 11.82
CA ARG A 100 9.85 9.25 11.90
C ARG A 100 10.29 10.04 10.67
N ASN A 101 9.57 9.93 9.55
CA ASN A 101 9.95 10.59 8.30
C ASN A 101 9.67 12.11 8.29
N LYS A 102 8.88 12.62 9.25
CA LYS A 102 8.50 14.04 9.40
C LYS A 102 7.99 14.70 8.11
N GLY A 103 7.43 13.92 7.19
CA GLY A 103 6.86 14.45 5.95
C GLY A 103 5.59 15.26 6.22
N THR A 104 5.14 16.05 5.25
CA THR A 104 3.85 16.75 5.36
C THR A 104 2.73 15.87 4.82
N LEU A 105 1.68 15.71 5.63
CA LEU A 105 0.49 14.95 5.25
C LEU A 105 -0.39 15.77 4.30
N SER A 106 -0.96 15.10 3.30
CA SER A 106 -1.88 15.71 2.34
C SER A 106 -3.04 14.78 2.00
N VAL A 107 -4.22 15.36 1.80
CA VAL A 107 -5.34 14.67 1.16
C VAL A 107 -5.30 15.00 -0.33
N MET A 108 -5.35 14.00 -1.18
CA MET A 108 -5.27 14.18 -2.63
C MET A 108 -6.18 13.21 -3.39
N GLU A 109 -6.40 13.49 -4.67
CA GLU A 109 -7.10 12.57 -5.56
C GLU A 109 -6.29 11.27 -5.75
N PRO A 110 -6.96 10.12 -5.88
CA PRO A 110 -6.27 8.87 -6.18
C PRO A 110 -5.60 8.94 -7.55
N PRO A 111 -4.50 8.19 -7.76
CA PRO A 111 -3.86 8.10 -9.06
C PRO A 111 -4.83 7.53 -10.10
N GLN A 112 -4.64 7.93 -11.36
CA GLN A 112 -5.39 7.36 -12.48
C GLN A 112 -5.20 5.84 -12.51
N GLY A 113 -6.31 5.10 -12.55
CA GLY A 113 -6.29 3.64 -12.68
C GLY A 113 -5.81 3.18 -14.06
N PHE A 114 -5.56 1.88 -14.17
CA PHE A 114 -5.25 1.20 -15.44
C PHE A 114 -6.41 0.33 -15.89
N PRO A 115 -6.54 0.03 -17.19
CA PRO A 115 -7.50 -0.96 -17.67
C PRO A 115 -7.31 -2.30 -16.94
N VAL A 116 -8.42 -2.91 -16.55
CA VAL A 116 -8.40 -4.27 -15.98
C VAL A 116 -7.97 -5.24 -17.09
N PRO A 117 -6.94 -6.08 -16.88
CA PRO A 117 -6.51 -7.02 -17.90
C PRO A 117 -7.60 -8.08 -18.11
N GLU A 118 -7.95 -8.32 -19.37
CA GLU A 118 -8.75 -9.49 -19.75
C GLU A 118 -7.82 -10.69 -19.89
N LEU A 119 -8.09 -11.74 -19.12
CA LEU A 119 -7.34 -12.99 -19.21
C LEU A 119 -7.91 -13.85 -20.35
N PRO A 120 -7.08 -14.69 -21.00
CA PRO A 120 -7.57 -15.62 -22.03
C PRO A 120 -8.66 -16.57 -21.49
N GLU A 121 -9.54 -17.02 -22.37
CA GLU A 121 -10.49 -18.09 -22.04
C GLU A 121 -9.73 -19.36 -21.62
N MET A 122 -10.26 -20.05 -20.61
CA MET A 122 -9.68 -21.27 -20.04
C MET A 122 -10.76 -22.37 -20.05
N PRO A 123 -10.90 -23.14 -21.15
CA PRO A 123 -11.95 -24.16 -21.27
C PRO A 123 -11.85 -25.26 -20.21
N ASN A 124 -10.64 -25.66 -19.84
CA ASN A 124 -10.40 -26.61 -18.74
C ASN A 124 -10.90 -26.12 -17.37
N GLU A 125 -11.14 -24.81 -17.22
CA GLU A 125 -11.71 -24.18 -16.03
C GLU A 125 -13.18 -23.73 -16.23
N HIS A 126 -13.79 -24.04 -17.39
CA HIS A 126 -15.11 -23.56 -17.78
C HIS A 126 -15.27 -22.03 -17.65
N SER A 127 -14.22 -21.28 -17.99
CA SER A 127 -14.15 -19.82 -17.88
C SER A 127 -14.12 -19.17 -19.27
N PRO A 128 -15.04 -18.23 -19.60
CA PRO A 128 -15.93 -17.50 -18.68
C PRO A 128 -17.30 -18.16 -18.41
N GLY A 129 -17.55 -19.37 -18.92
CA GLY A 129 -18.78 -20.11 -18.67
C GLY A 129 -18.83 -21.42 -19.44
N LEU A 130 -19.95 -22.14 -19.34
CA LEU A 130 -20.13 -23.51 -19.83
C LEU A 130 -20.36 -23.64 -21.35
N LYS A 131 -19.95 -22.66 -22.16
CA LYS A 131 -20.13 -22.73 -23.63
C LYS A 131 -19.40 -23.92 -24.25
N ASP A 132 -18.35 -24.38 -23.58
CA ASP A 132 -17.54 -25.54 -23.91
C ASP A 132 -18.21 -26.88 -23.59
N MET A 133 -19.33 -26.88 -22.86
CA MET A 133 -19.96 -28.11 -22.32
C MET A 133 -21.15 -28.65 -23.14
N GLU A 134 -21.47 -28.08 -24.32
CA GLU A 134 -22.60 -28.50 -25.18
C GLU A 134 -23.93 -28.81 -24.43
N LEU A 135 -24.22 -28.05 -23.36
CA LEU A 135 -25.44 -28.18 -22.54
C LEU A 135 -26.68 -27.53 -23.18
#